data_AF-A0A1B9SND3-F1
#
_entry.id   AF-A0A1B9SND3-F1
#
_cell.length_a   1.000
_cell.length_b   1.000
_cell.length_c   1.000
_cell.angle_alpha   90.00
_cell.angle_beta   90.00
_cell.angle_gamma   90.00
#
_symmetry.space_group_name_H-M   'P 1'
#
loop_
_entity.id
_entity.type
_entity.pdbx_description
1 polymer ?
#
loop_
_entity_poly.entity_id
_entity_poly.type
_entity_poly.pdbx_seq_one_letter_code
_entity_poly.pdbx_strand_id
1 'polypeptide(L)'
;MNNSSRKIHRLTDEEEAAIQRGIAEDPDNPEWTEEDFKNARPFAEVLPELAESIRRSRGRPAAEQPKRQISLRLDPDVIDAFKATGKGWQGRINDALRKAAKLR
;
A
#
# COMPACT_ATOMS: atom_id res chain seq x y z
N MET A 1 -21.60 5.08 8.77
CA MET A 1 -20.84 4.25 9.73
C MET A 1 -21.05 2.81 9.31
N ASN A 2 -20.02 2.15 8.77
CA ASN A 2 -19.95 0.70 8.63
C ASN A 2 -18.53 0.39 8.20
N ASN A 3 -17.71 -0.14 9.10
CA ASN A 3 -16.50 -0.82 8.66
C ASN A 3 -16.43 -2.17 9.35
N SER A 4 -16.49 -3.18 8.49
CA SER A 4 -16.58 -4.60 8.81
C SER A 4 -15.48 -5.00 9.78
N SER A 5 -15.86 -5.61 10.91
CA SER A 5 -14.96 -6.30 11.82
C SER A 5 -14.20 -7.37 11.02
N ARG A 6 -12.88 -7.19 10.83
CA ARG A 6 -12.04 -8.29 10.35
C ARG A 6 -12.03 -9.32 11.47
N LYS A 7 -12.76 -10.41 11.29
CA LYS A 7 -12.62 -11.62 12.10
C LYS A 7 -11.22 -12.18 11.83
N ILE A 8 -10.26 -11.91 12.72
CA ILE A 8 -8.97 -12.59 12.69
C ILE A 8 -9.25 -14.03 13.12
N HIS A 9 -9.01 -14.99 12.24
CA HIS A 9 -9.08 -16.40 12.60
C HIS A 9 -7.92 -16.71 13.54
N ARG A 10 -8.25 -17.09 14.78
CA ARG A 10 -7.27 -17.53 15.78
C ARG A 10 -7.10 -19.04 15.63
N LEU A 11 -5.87 -19.46 15.47
CA LEU A 11 -5.49 -20.86 15.35
C LEU A 11 -5.81 -21.62 16.65
N THR A 12 -6.33 -22.83 16.52
CA THR A 12 -6.47 -23.78 17.63
C THR A 12 -5.15 -24.50 17.90
N ASP A 13 -5.00 -25.06 19.10
CA ASP A 13 -3.79 -25.80 19.47
C ASP A 13 -3.55 -27.03 18.57
N GLU A 14 -4.61 -27.66 18.07
CA GLU A 14 -4.53 -28.79 17.14
C GLU A 14 -4.02 -28.37 15.76
N GLU A 15 -4.49 -27.23 15.26
CA GLU A 15 -4.03 -26.67 13.98
C GLU A 15 -2.57 -26.18 14.07
N GLU A 16 -2.16 -25.57 15.19
CA GLU A 16 -0.76 -25.23 15.46
C GLU A 16 0.10 -26.50 15.47
N ALA A 17 -0.30 -27.55 16.19
CA ALA A 17 0.44 -28.81 16.22
C ALA A 17 0.54 -29.47 14.84
N ALA A 18 -0.48 -29.33 14.00
CA ALA A 18 -0.44 -29.81 12.62
C ALA A 18 0.54 -29.02 11.75
N ILE A 19 0.60 -27.69 11.89
CA ILE A 19 1.56 -26.82 11.19
C ILE A 19 2.98 -27.16 11.61
N GLN A 20 3.24 -27.30 12.92
CA GLN A 20 4.57 -27.62 13.44
C GLN A 20 5.09 -28.98 12.94
N ARG A 21 4.23 -30.01 12.84
CA ARG A 21 4.61 -31.28 12.21
C ARG A 21 5.03 -31.11 10.76
N GLY A 22 4.27 -30.32 9.98
CA GLY A 22 4.60 -30.06 8.58
C GLY A 22 5.93 -29.33 8.42
N ILE A 23 6.23 -28.38 9.30
CA ILE A 23 7.53 -27.69 9.32
C ILE A 23 8.67 -28.68 9.63
N ALA A 24 8.49 -29.55 10.63
CA ALA A 24 9.52 -30.51 11.05
C ALA A 24 9.77 -31.63 10.02
N GLU A 25 8.78 -31.94 9.18
CA GLU A 25 8.88 -32.97 8.13
C GLU A 25 9.53 -32.48 6.83
N ASP A 26 9.83 -31.17 6.69
CA ASP A 26 10.45 -30.58 5.50
C ASP A 26 11.99 -30.49 5.65
N PRO A 27 12.77 -31.45 5.10
CA PRO A 27 14.22 -31.43 5.19
C PRO A 27 14.88 -30.35 4.33
N ASP A 28 14.18 -29.78 3.34
CA ASP A 28 14.73 -28.79 2.41
C ASP A 28 14.64 -27.36 2.97
N ASN A 29 13.84 -27.15 4.02
CA ASN A 29 13.65 -25.85 4.66
C ASN A 29 13.66 -25.97 6.20
N PRO A 30 14.80 -26.33 6.82
CA PRO A 30 14.91 -26.45 8.27
C PRO A 30 14.74 -25.09 8.96
N GLU A 31 14.39 -25.12 10.25
CA GLU A 31 14.40 -23.92 11.08
C GLU A 31 15.81 -23.32 11.17
N TRP A 32 15.90 -22.01 11.00
CA TRP A 32 17.19 -21.30 11.05
C TRP A 32 17.74 -21.28 12.47
N THR A 33 19.00 -21.65 12.61
CA THR A 33 19.76 -21.57 13.86
C THR A 33 20.37 -20.19 14.06
N GLU A 34 20.85 -19.90 15.28
CA GLU A 34 21.57 -18.65 15.56
C GLU A 34 22.85 -18.52 14.71
N GLU A 35 23.48 -19.64 14.37
CA GLU A 35 24.67 -19.65 13.51
C GLU A 35 24.33 -19.30 12.06
N ASP A 36 23.16 -19.74 11.56
CA ASP A 36 22.69 -19.36 10.22
C ASP A 36 22.47 -17.84 10.13
N PHE A 37 21.92 -17.23 11.18
CA PHE A 37 21.77 -15.77 11.24
C PHE A 37 23.10 -15.03 11.31
N LYS A 38 24.11 -15.57 12.00
CA LYS A 38 25.46 -14.98 12.03
C LYS A 38 26.13 -15.00 10.66
N ASN A 39 25.85 -16.03 9.87
CA ASN A 39 26.38 -16.19 8.52
C ASN A 39 25.50 -15.52 7.43
N ALA A 40 24.34 -14.97 7.80
CA ALA A 40 23.44 -14.33 6.86
C ALA A 40 24.06 -13.08 6.23
N ARG A 41 23.84 -12.92 4.91
CA ARG A 41 24.33 -11.77 4.14
C ARG A 41 23.17 -10.94 3.61
N PRO A 42 23.33 -9.61 3.46
CA PRO A 42 22.30 -8.77 2.87
C PRO A 42 21.91 -9.25 1.47
N PHE A 43 20.59 -9.27 1.17
CA PHE A 43 20.05 -9.66 -0.14
C PHE A 43 20.75 -8.98 -1.32
N ALA A 44 21.02 -7.67 -1.19
CA ALA A 44 21.67 -6.88 -2.23
C ALA A 44 23.12 -7.29 -2.51
N GLU A 45 23.80 -7.96 -1.57
CA GLU A 45 25.15 -8.46 -1.77
C GLU A 45 25.19 -9.85 -2.40
N VAL A 46 24.19 -10.68 -2.12
CA VAL A 46 24.12 -12.05 -2.65
C VAL A 46 23.49 -12.10 -4.05
N LEU A 47 22.59 -11.16 -4.36
CA LEU A 47 21.88 -11.08 -5.64
C LEU A 47 21.89 -9.64 -6.19
N PRO A 48 23.07 -9.10 -6.55
CA PRO A 48 23.23 -7.69 -6.90
C PRO A 48 22.43 -7.29 -8.14
N GLU A 49 22.37 -8.12 -9.19
CA GLU A 49 21.64 -7.80 -10.42
C GLU A 49 20.13 -7.72 -10.20
N LEU A 50 19.58 -8.63 -9.39
CA LEU A 50 18.16 -8.63 -9.03
C LEU A 50 17.82 -7.46 -8.10
N ALA A 51 18.71 -7.15 -7.15
CA ALA A 51 18.55 -5.98 -6.29
C ALA A 51 18.53 -4.68 -7.11
N GLU A 52 19.40 -4.54 -8.11
CA GLU A 52 19.42 -3.40 -9.03
C GLU A 52 18.18 -3.36 -9.95
N SER A 53 17.68 -4.51 -10.41
CA SER A 53 16.47 -4.56 -11.23
C SER A 53 15.23 -4.15 -10.43
N ILE A 54 15.15 -4.51 -9.14
CA ILE A 54 14.04 -4.11 -8.24
C ILE A 54 14.18 -2.66 -7.77
N ARG A 55 15.42 -2.15 -7.65
CA ARG A 55 15.69 -0.72 -7.36
C ARG A 55 15.08 0.23 -8.39
N ARG A 56 14.60 -0.28 -9.54
CA ARG A 56 13.81 0.45 -10.53
C ARG A 56 12.29 0.31 -10.32
N SER A 57 11.75 1.01 -9.33
CA SER A 57 10.80 2.11 -9.58
C SER A 57 10.57 2.85 -8.25
N ARG A 58 11.05 4.09 -8.13
CA ARG A 58 10.58 5.01 -7.09
C ARG A 58 9.17 5.49 -7.45
N GLY A 59 8.21 4.56 -7.57
CA GLY A 59 6.83 4.85 -7.94
C GLY A 59 6.71 5.82 -9.13
N ARG A 60 5.58 6.55 -9.18
CA ARG A 60 5.46 7.71 -10.08
C ARG A 60 6.46 8.78 -9.63
N PRO A 61 7.23 9.41 -10.53
CA PRO A 61 8.06 10.55 -10.19
C PRO A 61 7.26 11.59 -9.39
N ALA A 62 7.88 12.17 -8.37
CA ALA A 62 7.26 13.23 -7.60
C ALA A 62 6.86 14.37 -8.55
N ALA A 63 5.60 14.82 -8.48
CA ALA A 63 5.17 15.97 -9.25
C ALA A 63 5.89 17.22 -8.74
N GLU A 64 6.40 18.08 -9.63
CA GLU A 64 7.06 19.34 -9.26
C GLU A 64 6.13 20.26 -8.46
N GLN A 65 4.83 20.22 -8.76
CA GLN A 65 3.79 20.98 -8.05
C GLN A 65 2.62 20.06 -7.68
N PRO A 66 2.68 19.36 -6.53
CA PRO A 66 1.59 18.50 -6.10
C PRO A 66 0.37 19.32 -5.68
N LYS A 67 -0.83 18.78 -5.93
CA LYS A 67 -2.07 19.36 -5.39
C LYS A 67 -2.00 19.36 -3.86
N ARG A 68 -2.36 20.47 -3.23
CA ARG A 68 -2.41 20.58 -1.77
C ARG A 68 -3.80 20.20 -1.27
N GLN A 69 -3.87 19.26 -0.33
CA GLN A 69 -5.12 18.94 0.35
C GLN A 69 -5.41 20.01 1.41
N ILE A 70 -6.53 20.72 1.26
CA ILE A 70 -7.00 21.72 2.21
C ILE A 70 -8.43 21.39 2.66
N SER A 71 -8.82 21.90 3.83
CA SER A 71 -10.23 21.90 4.25
C SER A 71 -10.92 23.15 3.69
N LEU A 72 -11.85 22.97 2.75
CA LEU A 72 -12.65 24.03 2.16
C LEU A 72 -14.12 23.68 2.36
N ARG A 73 -14.90 24.63 2.88
CA ARG A 73 -16.36 24.50 2.94
C ARG A 73 -16.96 25.06 1.65
N LEU A 74 -17.82 24.26 1.03
CA LEU A 74 -18.59 24.62 -0.15
C LEU A 74 -20.06 24.37 0.18
N ASP A 75 -20.95 25.07 -0.51
CA ASP A 75 -22.38 24.88 -0.36
C ASP A 75 -22.76 23.43 -0.76
N PRO A 76 -23.72 22.79 -0.06
CA PRO A 76 -24.08 21.40 -0.31
C PRO A 76 -24.53 21.12 -1.75
N ASP A 77 -25.29 22.04 -2.35
CA ASP A 77 -25.79 21.95 -3.72
C ASP A 77 -24.66 21.92 -4.76
N VAL A 78 -23.60 22.70 -4.55
CA VAL A 78 -22.38 22.66 -5.36
C VAL A 78 -21.73 21.29 -5.27
N ILE A 79 -21.57 20.74 -4.06
CA ILE A 79 -20.96 19.43 -3.85
C ILE A 79 -21.78 18.34 -4.56
N ASP A 80 -23.10 18.39 -4.43
CA ASP A 80 -24.01 17.40 -5.00
C ASP A 80 -24.04 17.48 -6.53
N ALA A 81 -24.08 18.70 -7.09
CA ALA A 81 -24.01 18.92 -8.53
C ALA A 81 -22.72 18.34 -9.15
N PHE A 82 -21.57 18.55 -8.51
CA PHE A 82 -20.33 17.94 -8.99
C PHE A 82 -20.32 16.44 -8.75
N LYS A 83 -20.74 15.91 -7.59
CA LYS A 83 -20.78 14.45 -7.35
C LYS A 83 -21.65 13.70 -8.37
N ALA A 84 -22.76 14.29 -8.80
CA ALA A 84 -23.65 13.73 -9.81
C ALA A 84 -22.95 13.46 -11.16
N THR A 85 -21.85 14.17 -11.46
CA THR A 85 -21.03 13.93 -12.65
C THR A 85 -20.21 12.63 -12.60
N GLY A 86 -20.19 11.92 -11.46
CA GLY A 86 -19.55 10.62 -11.31
C GLY A 86 -18.03 10.68 -11.07
N LYS A 87 -17.32 9.63 -11.50
CA LYS A 87 -15.86 9.50 -11.30
C LYS A 87 -15.13 10.74 -11.84
N GLY A 88 -14.22 11.28 -11.03
CA GLY A 88 -13.45 12.47 -11.38
C GLY A 88 -14.09 13.82 -11.02
N TRP A 89 -15.21 13.84 -10.29
CA TRP A 89 -15.88 15.10 -9.89
C TRP A 89 -14.98 16.07 -9.12
N GLN A 90 -14.08 15.57 -8.28
CA GLN A 90 -13.10 16.39 -7.55
C GLN A 90 -12.10 17.09 -8.50
N GLY A 91 -11.80 16.48 -9.65
CA GLY A 91 -11.01 17.12 -10.70
C GLY A 91 -11.79 18.24 -11.36
N ARG A 92 -13.04 17.97 -11.75
CA ARG A 92 -13.92 18.95 -12.39
C ARG A 92 -14.18 20.19 -11.52
N ILE A 93 -14.39 20.02 -10.21
CA ILE A 93 -14.56 21.17 -9.32
C ILE A 93 -13.28 21.98 -9.20
N ASN A 94 -12.11 21.33 -9.16
CA ASN A 94 -10.82 22.03 -9.20
C ASN A 94 -10.65 22.82 -10.51
N ASP A 95 -11.03 22.25 -11.66
CA ASP A 95 -10.92 22.94 -12.96
C ASP A 95 -11.85 24.15 -13.05
N ALA A 96 -13.05 24.06 -12.46
CA ALA A 96 -13.97 25.19 -12.33
C ALA A 96 -13.37 26.32 -11.47
N LEU A 97 -12.75 25.97 -10.33
CA LEU A 97 -12.05 26.94 -9.48
C LEU A 97 -10.85 27.59 -10.20
N ARG A 98 -10.06 26.80 -10.95
CA ARG A 98 -8.96 27.34 -11.79
C ARG A 98 -9.48 28.35 -12.81
N LYS A 99 -10.56 28.01 -13.53
CA LYS A 99 -11.20 28.90 -14.50
C LYS A 99 -11.70 30.20 -13.85
N ALA A 100 -12.38 30.11 -12.71
CA ALA A 100 -12.87 31.27 -11.96
C ALA A 100 -11.72 32.18 -11.49
N ALA A 101 -10.61 31.58 -11.06
CA ALA A 101 -9.39 32.28 -10.66
C ALA A 101 -8.52 32.75 -11.85
N LYS A 102 -8.95 32.51 -13.10
CA LYS A 102 -8.19 32.81 -14.34
C LYS A 102 -6.82 32.11 -14.39
N LEU A 103 -6.70 30.94 -13.77
CA LEU A 103 -5.54 30.06 -13.83
C LEU A 103 -5.70 29.12 -15.03
N ARG A 104 -4.74 29.14 -15.96
CA ARG A 104 -4.68 28.19 -17.08
C ARG A 104 -4.09 26.87 -16.63
#